data_AF-A0A1I3MUE9-F1
#
_entry.id   AF-A0A1I3MUE9-F1
#
_cell.length_a   1.000
_cell.length_b   1.000
_cell.length_c   1.000
_cell.angle_alpha   90.00
_cell.angle_beta   90.00
_cell.angle_gamma   90.00
#
_symmetry.space_group_name_H-M   'P 1'
#
loop_
_entity.id
_entity.type
_entity.pdbx_description
1 polymer ?
#
loop_
_entity_poly.entity_id
_entity_poly.type
_entity_poly.pdbx_seq_one_letter_code
_entity_poly.pdbx_strand_id
1 'polypeptide(L)'
;MSSNPTEIQRRESVARAAIKNAFGKPEAEWSVTLFVTHHLGELDSSYWIKHLSTGTPEQHRVLELLELRSHWGGDDEIENFDFTLPDEITNYVISVNFDEEGNVSEISMES
;
A
#
# COMPACT_ATOMS: atom_id res chain seq x y z
N MET A 1 19.53 -13.73 3.96
CA MET A 1 19.89 -12.81 5.06
C MET A 1 18.65 -12.00 5.35
N SER A 2 18.19 -11.94 6.60
CA SER A 2 16.90 -11.30 6.93
C SER A 2 17.14 -9.81 7.11
N SER A 3 16.48 -8.98 6.30
CA SER A 3 16.54 -7.52 6.42
C SER A 3 16.29 -7.10 7.88
N ASN A 4 17.08 -6.14 8.38
CA ASN A 4 17.00 -5.71 9.78
C ASN A 4 15.57 -5.24 10.11
N PRO A 5 14.91 -5.76 11.16
CA PRO A 5 13.51 -5.46 11.45
C PRO A 5 13.24 -3.98 11.71
N THR A 6 14.25 -3.24 12.18
CA THR A 6 14.18 -1.78 12.36
C THR A 6 14.12 -1.04 11.03
N GLU A 7 14.87 -1.49 10.01
CA GLU A 7 14.86 -0.85 8.69
C GLU A 7 13.57 -1.15 7.92
N ILE A 8 13.03 -2.38 8.08
CA ILE A 8 11.71 -2.73 7.56
C ILE A 8 10.66 -1.76 8.11
N GLN A 9 10.60 -1.56 9.43
CA GLN A 9 9.64 -0.63 10.05
C GLN A 9 9.83 0.83 9.61
N ARG A 10 11.08 1.26 9.45
CA ARG A 10 11.40 2.61 8.95
C ARG A 10 10.87 2.81 7.54
N ARG A 11 11.22 1.90 6.62
CA ARG A 11 10.77 1.95 5.21
C ARG A 11 9.26 1.77 5.09
N GLU A 12 8.64 0.95 5.93
CA GLU A 12 7.18 0.81 5.97
C GLU A 12 6.50 2.13 6.29
N SER A 13 7.02 2.83 7.31
CA SER A 13 6.49 4.13 7.73
C SER A 13 6.63 5.17 6.62
N VAL A 14 7.78 5.18 5.93
CA VAL A 14 8.05 6.06 4.79
C VAL A 14 7.12 5.75 3.61
N ALA A 15 6.97 4.47 3.24
CA ALA A 15 6.08 4.03 2.18
C ALA A 15 4.62 4.39 2.47
N ARG A 16 4.13 4.13 3.68
CA ARG A 16 2.76 4.50 4.08
C ARG A 16 2.54 6.00 4.00
N ALA A 17 3.53 6.80 4.42
CA ALA A 17 3.44 8.26 4.29
C ALA A 17 3.42 8.71 2.82
N ALA A 18 4.25 8.08 1.97
CA ALA A 18 4.30 8.37 0.53
C ALA A 18 2.99 7.99 -0.17
N ILE A 19 2.43 6.82 0.09
CA ILE A 19 1.12 6.37 -0.43
C ILE A 19 0.04 7.39 -0.06
N LYS A 20 -0.03 7.79 1.22
CA LYS A 20 -0.99 8.80 1.70
C LYS A 20 -0.79 10.16 1.05
N ASN A 21 0.46 10.55 0.79
CA ASN A 21 0.79 11.83 0.14
C ASN A 21 0.51 11.81 -1.37
N ALA A 22 0.69 10.67 -2.03
CA ALA A 22 0.47 10.48 -3.44
C ALA A 22 -1.02 10.42 -3.77
N PHE A 23 -1.85 9.89 -2.86
CA PHE A 23 -3.30 9.79 -3.04
C PHE A 23 -3.94 11.12 -3.46
N GLY A 24 -4.73 11.08 -4.54
CA GLY A 24 -5.42 12.25 -5.09
C GLY A 24 -4.55 13.17 -5.96
N LYS A 25 -3.26 12.87 -6.14
CA LYS A 25 -2.41 13.55 -7.12
C LYS A 25 -2.52 12.89 -8.50
N PRO A 26 -2.33 13.64 -9.61
CA PRO A 26 -2.36 13.10 -10.97
C PRO A 26 -1.36 11.95 -11.18
N GLU A 27 -0.21 12.03 -10.52
CA GLU A 27 0.89 11.05 -10.56
C GLU A 27 0.44 9.66 -10.07
N ALA A 28 -0.50 9.64 -9.13
CA ALA A 28 -1.03 8.43 -8.51
C ALA A 28 -2.46 8.10 -8.96
N GLU A 29 -2.94 8.74 -10.04
CA GLU A 29 -4.26 8.48 -10.60
C GLU A 29 -4.43 7.01 -10.94
N TRP A 30 -3.39 6.42 -11.56
CA TRP A 30 -3.36 5.03 -12.04
C TRP A 30 -2.77 4.03 -11.04
N SER A 31 -2.32 4.50 -9.86
CA SER A 31 -1.79 3.65 -8.80
C SER A 31 -2.67 3.71 -7.56
N VAL A 32 -2.31 4.52 -6.56
CA VAL A 32 -2.99 4.57 -5.25
C VAL A 32 -4.45 5.00 -5.40
N THR A 33 -4.73 5.99 -6.24
CA THR A 33 -6.09 6.53 -6.41
C THR A 33 -6.98 5.53 -7.11
N LEU A 34 -6.51 4.89 -8.19
CA LEU A 34 -7.21 3.81 -8.86
C LEU A 34 -7.46 2.65 -7.91
N PHE A 35 -6.45 2.21 -7.16
CA PHE A 35 -6.59 1.13 -6.20
C PHE A 35 -7.73 1.39 -5.22
N VAL A 36 -7.75 2.55 -4.55
CA VAL A 36 -8.80 2.87 -3.57
C VAL A 36 -10.18 2.99 -4.21
N THR A 37 -10.28 3.70 -5.34
CA THR A 37 -11.57 3.96 -6.00
C THR A 37 -12.17 2.68 -6.60
N HIS A 38 -11.33 1.82 -7.18
CA HIS A 38 -11.72 0.53 -7.73
C HIS A 38 -12.30 -0.37 -6.64
N HIS A 39 -11.57 -0.59 -5.54
CA HIS A 39 -12.02 -1.47 -4.47
C HIS A 39 -13.25 -0.93 -3.74
N LEU A 40 -13.37 0.40 -3.53
CA LEU A 40 -14.59 1.00 -2.95
C LEU A 40 -15.85 0.70 -3.79
N GLY A 41 -15.72 0.59 -5.11
CA GLY A 41 -16.81 0.26 -6.01
C GLY A 41 -17.03 -1.25 -6.20
N GLU A 42 -15.98 -2.06 -6.04
CA GLU A 42 -16.03 -3.51 -6.29
C GLU A 42 -16.36 -4.35 -5.04
N LEU A 43 -15.82 -3.98 -3.88
CA LEU A 43 -15.96 -4.77 -2.65
C LEU A 43 -17.31 -4.55 -1.97
N ASP A 44 -17.86 -5.63 -1.43
CA ASP A 44 -19.13 -5.61 -0.72
C ASP A 44 -19.07 -4.79 0.58
N SER A 45 -20.17 -4.11 0.91
CA SER A 45 -20.30 -3.33 2.15
C SER A 45 -19.97 -4.13 3.42
N SER A 46 -20.21 -5.45 3.43
CA SER A 46 -19.91 -6.33 4.56
C SER A 46 -18.41 -6.40 4.85
N TYR A 47 -17.56 -6.33 3.82
CA TYR A 47 -16.10 -6.28 3.97
C TYR A 47 -15.69 -4.99 4.70
N TRP A 48 -16.24 -3.85 4.27
CA TRP A 48 -15.96 -2.57 4.91
C TRP A 48 -16.50 -2.49 6.33
N ILE A 49 -17.68 -3.04 6.61
CA ILE A 49 -18.24 -3.09 7.96
C ILE A 49 -17.35 -3.92 8.89
N LYS A 50 -16.85 -5.07 8.42
CA LYS A 50 -15.95 -5.95 9.19
C LYS A 50 -14.69 -5.21 9.65
N HIS A 51 -14.10 -4.39 8.78
CA HIS A 51 -12.79 -3.76 9.01
C HIS A 51 -12.84 -2.32 9.53
N LEU A 52 -13.83 -1.55 9.08
CA LEU A 52 -13.94 -0.11 9.32
C LEU A 52 -15.24 0.27 10.06
N SER A 53 -16.07 -0.71 10.42
CA SER A 53 -17.37 -0.51 11.09
C SER A 53 -18.34 0.39 10.31
N THR A 54 -18.14 0.53 9.00
CA THR A 54 -18.99 1.28 8.08
C THR A 54 -19.03 0.60 6.71
N GLY A 55 -20.19 0.59 6.05
CA GLY A 55 -20.35 0.01 4.71
C GLY A 55 -19.87 0.92 3.58
N THR A 56 -19.63 2.20 3.88
CA THR A 56 -19.18 3.22 2.93
C THR A 56 -18.03 4.01 3.57
N PRO A 57 -16.83 3.41 3.66
CA PRO A 57 -15.69 4.09 4.25
C PRO A 57 -15.21 5.21 3.34
N GLU A 58 -14.67 6.26 3.96
CA GLU A 58 -13.99 7.30 3.20
C GLU A 58 -12.67 6.77 2.63
N GLN A 59 -12.25 7.31 1.48
CA GLN A 59 -11.07 6.84 0.74
C GLN A 59 -9.80 6.78 1.59
N HIS A 60 -9.60 7.76 2.48
CA HIS A 60 -8.45 7.77 3.38
C HIS A 60 -8.46 6.63 4.40
N ARG A 61 -9.64 6.15 4.82
CA ARG A 61 -9.78 5.00 5.74
C ARG A 61 -9.37 3.70 5.07
N VAL A 62 -9.56 3.59 3.74
CA VAL A 62 -9.06 2.44 2.96
C VAL A 62 -7.53 2.41 2.97
N LEU A 63 -6.87 3.57 2.85
CA LEU A 63 -5.40 3.66 2.94
C LEU A 63 -4.86 3.30 4.34
N GLU A 64 -5.65 3.54 5.39
CA GLU A 64 -5.30 3.11 6.76
C GLU A 64 -5.41 1.59 6.95
N LEU A 65 -6.18 0.92 6.10
CA LEU A 65 -6.40 -0.53 6.16
C LEU A 65 -5.27 -1.33 5.49
N LEU A 66 -4.44 -0.69 4.67
CA LEU A 66 -3.36 -1.36 3.93
C LEU A 66 -2.42 -2.12 4.88
N GLU A 67 -2.13 -3.37 4.57
CA GLU A 67 -1.15 -4.21 5.26
C GLU A 67 0.04 -4.50 4.37
N LEU A 68 1.23 -4.59 4.97
CA LEU A 68 2.45 -4.98 4.25
C LEU A 68 2.36 -6.48 3.94
N ARG A 69 2.17 -6.81 2.66
CA ARG A 69 2.05 -8.19 2.18
C ARG A 69 3.42 -8.85 2.05
N SER A 70 4.34 -8.14 1.40
CA SER A 70 5.66 -8.64 1.06
C SER A 70 6.65 -7.51 0.94
N HIS A 71 7.92 -7.83 1.16
CA HIS A 71 9.02 -6.95 0.83
C HIS A 71 10.20 -7.77 0.30
N TRP A 72 10.95 -7.20 -0.64
CA TRP A 72 12.13 -7.84 -1.21
C TRP A 72 13.16 -6.81 -1.65
N GLY A 73 14.37 -7.30 -1.89
CA GLY A 73 15.51 -6.56 -2.42
C GLY A 73 16.78 -7.41 -2.42
N GLY A 74 17.89 -6.81 -2.79
CA GLY A 74 19.23 -7.42 -2.79
C GLY A 74 19.74 -7.87 -1.42
N ASP A 75 20.96 -8.43 -1.40
CA ASP A 75 21.55 -9.15 -0.24
C ASP A 75 21.55 -8.37 1.08
N ASP A 76 21.49 -7.03 1.03
CA ASP A 76 21.44 -6.14 2.22
C ASP A 76 20.42 -4.98 2.09
N GLU A 77 19.60 -4.96 1.03
CA GLU A 77 18.75 -3.79 0.70
C GLU A 77 17.27 -4.18 0.56
N ILE A 78 16.41 -3.20 0.84
CA ILE A 78 14.95 -3.33 0.73
C ILE A 78 14.50 -2.45 -0.43
N GLU A 79 14.34 -3.02 -1.60
CA GLU A 79 14.06 -2.24 -2.80
C GLU A 79 12.55 -2.04 -3.01
N ASN A 80 11.72 -2.99 -2.57
CA ASN A 80 10.29 -2.99 -2.88
C ASN A 80 9.44 -3.46 -1.71
N PHE A 81 8.34 -2.74 -1.48
CA PHE A 81 7.30 -3.04 -0.50
C PHE A 81 5.95 -3.14 -1.18
N ASP A 82 5.24 -4.25 -0.97
CA ASP A 82 3.88 -4.43 -1.44
C ASP A 82 2.88 -4.28 -0.32
N PHE A 83 1.89 -3.43 -0.55
CA PHE A 83 0.76 -3.24 0.34
C PHE A 83 -0.52 -3.77 -0.30
N THR A 84 -1.36 -4.42 0.49
CA THR A 84 -2.65 -4.92 0.03
C THR A 84 -3.74 -4.72 1.07
N LEU A 85 -4.96 -5.08 0.70
CA LEU A 85 -6.11 -5.11 1.59
C LEU A 85 -6.15 -6.42 2.41
N PRO A 86 -6.59 -6.38 3.67
CA PRO A 86 -6.65 -7.56 4.52
C PRO A 86 -7.55 -8.67 4.00
N ASP A 87 -7.36 -9.86 4.58
CA ASP A 87 -8.02 -11.11 4.20
C ASP A 87 -7.73 -11.60 2.77
N GLU A 88 -6.67 -11.09 2.12
CA GLU A 88 -6.31 -11.44 0.73
C GLU A 88 -7.51 -11.30 -0.23
N ILE A 89 -8.38 -10.33 0.02
CA ILE A 89 -9.64 -10.13 -0.73
C ILE A 89 -9.39 -9.79 -2.21
N THR A 90 -8.17 -9.35 -2.52
CA THR A 90 -7.73 -8.91 -3.83
C THR A 90 -6.32 -9.41 -4.12
N ASN A 91 -6.04 -9.63 -5.41
CA ASN A 91 -4.66 -9.89 -5.86
C ASN A 91 -3.90 -8.60 -6.14
N TYR A 92 -4.60 -7.46 -6.21
CA TYR A 92 -3.95 -6.18 -6.43
C TYR A 92 -3.10 -5.78 -5.23
N VAL A 93 -1.94 -5.21 -5.52
CA VAL A 93 -1.03 -4.66 -4.52
C VAL A 93 -0.60 -3.26 -4.94
N ILE A 94 -0.35 -2.40 -3.96
CA ILE A 94 0.36 -1.14 -4.16
C ILE A 94 1.84 -1.43 -3.91
N SER A 95 2.62 -1.43 -4.98
CA SER A 95 4.06 -1.62 -4.90
C SER A 95 4.76 -0.27 -4.73
N VAL A 96 5.65 -0.20 -3.74
CA VAL A 96 6.45 0.98 -3.43
C VAL A 96 7.92 0.63 -3.62
N ASN A 97 8.54 1.25 -4.62
CA ASN A 97 9.94 1.09 -4.91
C ASN A 97 10.78 2.15 -4.19
N PHE A 98 11.91 1.74 -3.64
CA PHE A 98 12.87 2.60 -2.96
C PHE A 98 14.16 2.75 -3.79
N ASP A 99 14.74 3.95 -3.74
CA ASP A 99 16.07 4.22 -4.28
C ASP A 99 17.20 3.76 -3.34
N GLU A 100 18.45 3.89 -3.78
CA GLU A 100 19.67 3.56 -3.03
C GLU A 100 19.81 4.38 -1.73
N GLU A 101 19.15 5.54 -1.62
CA GLU A 101 19.12 6.37 -0.43
C GLU A 101 18.00 5.97 0.55
N GLY A 102 17.13 5.03 0.14
CA GLY A 102 15.98 4.56 0.90
C GLY A 102 14.78 5.52 0.87
N ASN A 103 14.71 6.41 -0.13
CA ASN A 103 13.53 7.23 -0.41
C ASN A 103 12.62 6.53 -1.42
N VAL A 104 11.34 6.91 -1.44
CA VAL A 104 10.38 6.35 -2.40
C VAL A 104 10.65 6.93 -3.78
N SER A 105 10.98 6.05 -4.72
CA SER A 105 11.22 6.39 -6.13
C SER A 105 9.93 6.30 -6.95
N GLU A 106 9.15 5.23 -6.75
CA GLU A 106 7.93 4.97 -7.52
C GLU A 106 6.85 4.32 -6.65
N ILE A 107 5.58 4.60 -6.98
CA ILE A 107 4.41 3.94 -6.41
C ILE A 107 3.50 3.48 -7.56
N SER A 108 3.38 2.17 -7.72
CA SER A 108 2.60 1.52 -8.78
C SER A 108 1.54 0.59 -8.20
N MET A 109 0.55 0.23 -9.02
CA MET A 109 -0.44 -0.79 -8.71
C MET A 109 -0.15 -2.02 -9.56
N GLU A 110 0.10 -3.15 -8.92
CA GLU A 110 0.45 -4.43 -9.56
C GLU A 110 -0.63 -5.49 -9.27
N SER A 111 -0.68 -6.56 -10.07
CA SER A 111 -1.68 -7.65 -9.99
C SER A 111 -1.08 -9.04 -10.12
#